data_AF-A0A0S8B044-F1
#
_entry.id   AF-A0A0S8B044-F1
#
_cell.length_a   1.000
_cell.length_b   1.000
_cell.length_c   1.000
_cell.angle_alpha   90.00
_cell.angle_beta   90.00
_cell.angle_gamma   90.00
#
_symmetry.space_group_name_H-M   'P 1'
#
loop_
_entity.id
_entity.type
_entity.pdbx_description
1 polymer ?
#
loop_
_entity_poly.entity_id
_entity_poly.type
_entity_poly.pdbx_seq_one_letter_code
_entity_poly.pdbx_strand_id
1 'polypeptide(L)'
;ARPLLETMGNRIFLTGPLGSGHAMKALNNYVSAAGLAAVCEALIVGRAFGLEPAAMTEVLNASSGKNNTSEVKVKQFMLSGAFNSGFSAGLMVKDVAIAAQLADAMGVKAPFAHDCVAVWQEMVAGLGAGADHTEFFRFSEAGRR
;
A
#
# COMPACT_ATOMS: atom_id res chain seq x y z
N ALA A 1 29.44 3.99 -6.69
CA ALA A 1 28.15 4.73 -6.65
C ALA A 1 27.83 5.37 -5.29
N ARG A 2 28.35 4.86 -4.15
CA ARG A 2 27.94 5.29 -2.79
C ARG A 2 27.91 6.83 -2.55
N PRO A 3 28.96 7.62 -2.86
CA PRO A 3 28.93 9.07 -2.58
C PRO A 3 27.80 9.81 -3.31
N LEU A 4 27.41 9.36 -4.51
CA LEU A 4 26.27 9.95 -5.24
C LEU A 4 24.93 9.50 -4.67
N LEU A 5 24.81 8.25 -4.21
CA LEU A 5 23.57 7.75 -3.62
C LEU A 5 23.29 8.42 -2.26
N GLU A 6 24.33 8.79 -1.51
CA GLU A 6 24.21 9.48 -0.23
C GLU A 6 23.67 10.92 -0.36
N THR A 7 23.73 11.53 -1.55
CA THR A 7 23.10 12.83 -1.81
C THR A 7 21.60 12.72 -2.17
N MET A 8 21.13 11.52 -2.52
CA MET A 8 19.75 11.27 -2.94
C MET A 8 18.85 10.71 -1.83
N GLY A 9 19.43 10.11 -0.79
CA GLY A 9 18.65 9.48 0.28
C GLY A 9 19.43 9.27 1.57
N ASN A 10 18.70 9.23 2.67
CA ASN A 10 19.28 9.19 4.02
C ASN A 10 19.75 7.80 4.46
N ARG A 11 19.38 6.75 3.70
CA ARG A 11 19.69 5.35 4.03
C ARG A 11 20.01 4.57 2.77
N ILE A 12 21.06 3.76 2.83
CA ILE A 12 21.52 2.92 1.72
C ILE A 12 21.60 1.48 2.21
N PHE A 13 20.89 0.59 1.50
CA PHE A 13 20.87 -0.85 1.78
C PHE A 13 21.52 -1.61 0.63
N LEU A 14 22.49 -2.47 0.93
CA LEU A 14 23.04 -3.43 -0.03
C LEU A 14 22.10 -4.63 -0.10
N THR A 15 21.38 -4.78 -1.21
CA THR A 15 20.34 -5.81 -1.37
C THR A 15 20.85 -7.11 -1.99
N GLY A 16 22.10 -7.15 -2.46
CA GLY A 16 22.72 -8.35 -3.03
C GLY A 16 23.07 -8.22 -4.52
N PRO A 17 22.97 -9.31 -5.31
CA PRO A 17 23.41 -9.37 -6.71
C PRO A 17 22.52 -8.54 -7.65
N LEU A 18 22.89 -8.45 -8.93
CA LEU A 18 22.11 -7.73 -9.94
C LEU A 18 20.63 -8.13 -9.90
N GLY A 19 19.75 -7.13 -9.87
CA GLY A 19 18.30 -7.31 -9.82
C GLY A 19 17.69 -7.34 -8.41
N SER A 20 18.48 -7.58 -7.36
CA SER A 20 17.97 -7.67 -5.97
C SER A 20 17.28 -6.40 -5.48
N GLY A 21 17.77 -5.23 -5.90
CA GLY A 21 17.16 -3.94 -5.55
C GLY A 21 15.76 -3.76 -6.14
N HIS A 22 15.54 -4.21 -7.38
CA HIS A 22 14.23 -4.16 -8.03
C HIS A 22 13.26 -5.15 -7.37
N ALA A 23 13.72 -6.37 -7.09
CA ALA A 23 12.93 -7.37 -6.37
C ALA A 23 12.49 -6.85 -4.99
N MET A 24 13.42 -6.31 -4.21
CA MET A 24 13.12 -5.76 -2.88
C MET A 24 12.15 -4.56 -2.96
N LYS A 25 12.28 -3.70 -3.98
CA LYS A 25 11.35 -2.58 -4.19
C LYS A 25 9.93 -3.07 -4.46
N ALA A 26 9.75 -4.05 -5.35
CA ALA A 26 8.44 -4.61 -5.67
C ALA A 26 7.80 -5.26 -4.41
N LEU A 27 8.57 -6.06 -3.69
CA LEU A 27 8.12 -6.70 -2.44
C LEU A 27 7.73 -5.68 -1.35
N ASN A 28 8.51 -4.61 -1.18
CA ASN A 28 8.16 -3.53 -0.25
C ASN A 28 6.86 -2.83 -0.66
N ASN A 29 6.68 -2.57 -1.96
CA ASN A 29 5.46 -1.94 -2.45
C ASN A 29 4.25 -2.87 -2.31
N TYR A 30 4.39 -4.19 -2.49
CA TYR A 30 3.36 -5.17 -2.14
C TYR A 30 2.95 -5.09 -0.66
N VAL A 31 3.91 -5.11 0.28
CA VAL A 31 3.59 -4.99 1.72
C VAL A 31 2.90 -3.66 2.03
N SER A 32 3.33 -2.57 1.42
CA SER A 32 2.70 -1.25 1.55
C SER A 32 1.27 -1.25 1.01
N ALA A 33 1.03 -1.89 -0.14
CA ALA A 33 -0.28 -1.98 -0.79
C ALA A 33 -1.26 -2.81 0.04
N ALA A 34 -0.83 -4.00 0.47
CA ALA A 34 -1.62 -4.87 1.34
C ALA A 34 -1.91 -4.20 2.69
N GLY A 35 -0.91 -3.55 3.29
CA GLY A 35 -1.08 -2.81 4.54
C GLY A 35 -2.01 -1.61 4.42
N LEU A 36 -2.05 -0.94 3.26
CA LEU A 36 -3.03 0.11 3.00
C LEU A 36 -4.44 -0.44 2.91
N ALA A 37 -4.64 -1.47 2.08
CA ALA A 37 -5.95 -2.09 1.91
C ALA A 37 -6.53 -2.56 3.26
N ALA A 38 -5.72 -3.30 4.03
CA ALA A 38 -6.12 -3.79 5.35
C ALA A 38 -6.47 -2.67 6.34
N VAL A 39 -5.70 -1.57 6.36
CA VAL A 39 -6.01 -0.41 7.22
C VAL A 39 -7.32 0.25 6.79
N CYS A 40 -7.53 0.44 5.48
CA CYS A 40 -8.78 1.00 4.98
C CYS A 40 -9.99 0.14 5.36
N GLU A 41 -9.93 -1.17 5.11
CA GLU A 41 -10.98 -2.11 5.49
C GLU A 41 -11.25 -2.10 6.99
N ALA A 42 -10.20 -2.13 7.82
CA ALA A 42 -10.33 -2.08 9.27
C ALA A 42 -11.06 -0.81 9.72
N LEU A 43 -10.65 0.37 9.22
CA LEU A 43 -11.29 1.65 9.53
C LEU A 43 -12.75 1.70 9.07
N ILE A 44 -13.05 1.16 7.89
CA ILE A 44 -14.39 1.10 7.30
C ILE A 44 -15.33 0.20 8.12
N VAL A 45 -14.85 -0.98 8.53
CA VAL A 45 -15.58 -1.94 9.36
C VAL A 45 -15.77 -1.38 10.76
N GLY A 46 -14.71 -0.85 11.39
CA GLY A 46 -14.80 -0.26 12.71
C GLY A 46 -15.73 0.94 12.75
N ARG A 47 -15.71 1.82 11.74
CA ARG A 47 -16.67 2.92 11.60
C ARG A 47 -18.11 2.42 11.54
N ALA A 48 -18.38 1.35 10.77
CA ALA A 48 -19.71 0.75 10.71
C ALA A 48 -20.14 0.13 12.05
N PHE A 49 -19.19 -0.36 12.84
CA PHE A 49 -19.42 -0.82 14.22
C PHE A 49 -19.60 0.33 15.23
N GLY A 50 -19.31 1.58 14.84
CA GLY A 50 -19.44 2.76 15.70
C GLY A 50 -18.13 3.25 16.33
N LEU A 51 -16.98 2.75 15.89
CA LEU A 51 -15.67 3.26 16.30
C LEU A 51 -15.32 4.54 15.53
N GLU A 52 -14.65 5.47 16.23
CA GLU A 52 -14.14 6.69 15.61
C GLU A 52 -12.79 6.42 14.90
N PRO A 53 -12.66 6.69 13.59
CA PRO A 53 -11.47 6.37 12.80
C PRO A 53 -10.14 6.98 13.30
N ALA A 54 -10.14 8.19 13.83
CA ALA A 54 -8.92 8.79 14.37
C ALA A 54 -8.46 8.06 15.64
N ALA A 55 -9.36 7.71 16.55
CA ALA A 55 -9.08 6.89 17.72
C ALA A 55 -8.59 5.48 17.32
N MET A 56 -9.21 4.86 16.31
CA MET A 56 -8.72 3.59 15.76
C MET A 56 -7.29 3.72 15.22
N THR A 57 -6.98 4.83 14.56
CA THR A 57 -5.63 5.11 14.05
C THR A 57 -4.60 5.21 15.18
N GLU A 58 -4.95 5.84 16.29
CA GLU A 58 -4.08 5.87 17.48
C GLU A 58 -3.85 4.48 18.06
N VAL A 59 -4.90 3.66 18.16
CA VAL A 59 -4.79 2.28 18.66
C VAL A 59 -3.90 1.44 17.76
N LEU A 60 -4.08 1.52 16.43
CA LEU A 60 -3.22 0.84 15.46
C LEU A 60 -1.75 1.25 15.64
N ASN A 61 -1.48 2.55 15.75
CA ASN A 61 -0.14 3.09 15.89
C ASN A 61 0.52 2.80 17.25
N ALA A 62 -0.27 2.50 18.29
CA ALA A 62 0.21 2.07 19.59
C ALA A 62 0.36 0.54 19.72
N SER A 63 -0.05 -0.23 18.71
CA SER A 63 -0.17 -1.69 18.77
C SER A 63 0.53 -2.39 17.60
N SER A 64 0.41 -3.72 17.54
CA SER A 64 1.01 -4.56 16.49
C SER A 64 0.41 -4.37 15.09
N GLY A 65 -0.74 -3.69 14.97
CA GLY A 65 -1.37 -3.36 13.69
C GLY A 65 -0.70 -2.21 12.94
N LYS A 66 0.28 -1.54 13.57
CA LYS A 66 0.97 -0.37 13.02
C LYS A 66 1.65 -0.65 11.69
N ASN A 67 1.45 0.23 10.72
CA ASN A 67 2.23 0.24 9.48
C ASN A 67 2.35 1.66 8.89
N ASN A 68 3.07 1.80 7.77
CA ASN A 68 3.27 3.08 7.11
C ASN A 68 1.94 3.79 6.73
N THR A 69 0.87 3.05 6.42
CA THR A 69 -0.43 3.64 6.12
C THR A 69 -1.06 4.25 7.36
N SER A 70 -1.10 3.53 8.49
CA SER A 70 -1.68 4.03 9.74
C SER A 70 -0.87 5.21 10.31
N GLU A 71 0.46 5.18 10.17
CA GLU A 71 1.34 6.24 10.69
C GLU A 71 1.30 7.51 9.83
N VAL A 72 1.32 7.37 8.50
CA VAL A 72 1.59 8.52 7.61
C VAL A 72 0.36 8.93 6.80
N LYS A 73 -0.53 8.00 6.43
CA LYS A 73 -1.54 8.26 5.39
C LYS A 73 -2.93 8.53 5.91
N VAL A 74 -3.37 7.84 6.96
CA VAL A 74 -4.77 7.91 7.41
C VAL A 74 -5.18 9.34 7.74
N LYS A 75 -4.49 10.00 8.67
CA LYS A 75 -4.84 11.37 9.07
C LYS A 75 -4.60 12.38 7.94
N GLN A 76 -3.46 12.27 7.26
CA GLN A 76 -3.00 13.29 6.31
C GLN A 76 -3.78 13.28 5.00
N PHE A 77 -4.17 12.11 4.49
CA PHE A 77 -4.77 12.00 3.15
C PHE A 77 -6.18 11.42 3.15
N MET A 78 -6.54 10.56 4.11
CA MET A 78 -7.85 9.90 4.12
C MET A 78 -8.87 10.69 4.96
N LEU A 79 -8.58 10.91 6.24
CA LEU A 79 -9.50 11.61 7.15
C LEU A 79 -9.58 13.12 6.85
N SER A 80 -8.52 13.70 6.28
CA SER A 80 -8.52 15.07 5.78
C SER A 80 -9.31 15.25 4.48
N GLY A 81 -9.57 14.15 3.75
CA GLY A 81 -10.18 14.18 2.42
C GLY A 81 -9.26 14.62 1.27
N ALA A 82 -7.93 14.73 1.50
CA ALA A 82 -7.02 15.30 0.51
C ALA A 82 -6.67 14.36 -0.65
N PHE A 83 -6.52 13.06 -0.38
CA PHE A 83 -6.26 11.99 -1.37
C PHE A 83 -5.19 12.32 -2.44
N ASN A 84 -4.11 12.99 -2.06
CA ASN A 84 -3.11 13.52 -2.99
C ASN A 84 -1.67 13.19 -2.53
N SER A 85 -1.46 11.96 -2.06
CA SER A 85 -0.16 11.50 -1.55
C SER A 85 0.95 11.44 -2.61
N GLY A 86 0.58 11.47 -3.90
CA GLY A 86 1.49 11.58 -5.04
C GLY A 86 1.90 10.25 -5.65
N PHE A 87 1.18 9.16 -5.37
CA PHE A 87 1.46 7.85 -5.94
C PHE A 87 0.19 7.23 -6.50
N SER A 88 0.20 6.92 -7.80
CA SER A 88 -1.01 6.50 -8.51
C SER A 88 -1.34 5.02 -8.31
N ALA A 89 -2.62 4.69 -8.42
CA ALA A 89 -3.12 3.32 -8.36
C ALA A 89 -2.54 2.45 -9.48
N GLY A 90 -2.33 3.00 -10.68
CA GLY A 90 -1.68 2.28 -11.77
C GLY A 90 -0.23 1.88 -11.47
N LEU A 91 0.54 2.76 -10.82
CA LEU A 91 1.89 2.43 -10.37
C LEU A 91 1.86 1.39 -9.24
N MET A 92 0.88 1.48 -8.33
CA MET A 92 0.68 0.47 -7.30
C MET A 92 0.43 -0.91 -7.90
N VAL A 93 -0.57 -1.06 -8.78
CA VAL A 93 -0.88 -2.33 -9.45
C VAL A 93 0.34 -2.91 -10.14
N LYS A 94 1.10 -2.08 -10.87
CA LYS A 94 2.31 -2.51 -11.56
C LYS A 94 3.32 -3.13 -10.59
N ASP A 95 3.62 -2.45 -9.48
CA ASP A 95 4.63 -2.93 -8.53
C ASP A 95 4.19 -4.19 -7.78
N VAL A 96 2.90 -4.27 -7.40
CA VAL A 96 2.35 -5.49 -6.77
C VAL A 96 2.36 -6.67 -7.75
N ALA A 97 2.03 -6.44 -9.02
CA ALA A 97 2.08 -7.47 -10.05
C ALA A 97 3.50 -8.00 -10.28
N ILE A 98 4.51 -7.12 -10.27
CA ILE A 98 5.93 -7.53 -10.33
C ILE A 98 6.29 -8.41 -9.13
N ALA A 99 5.80 -8.09 -7.92
CA ALA A 99 6.06 -8.90 -6.73
C ALA A 99 5.41 -10.29 -6.81
N ALA A 100 4.17 -10.38 -7.33
CA ALA A 100 3.47 -11.65 -7.54
C ALA A 100 4.17 -12.51 -8.60
N GLN A 101 4.53 -11.92 -9.75
CA GLN A 101 5.28 -12.61 -10.81
C GLN A 101 6.65 -13.10 -10.36
N LEU A 102 7.32 -12.34 -9.48
CA LEU A 102 8.57 -12.78 -8.87
C LEU A 102 8.37 -14.04 -8.01
N ALA A 103 7.29 -14.11 -7.23
CA ALA A 103 6.97 -15.30 -6.44
C ALA A 103 6.75 -16.52 -7.34
N ASP A 104 6.00 -16.36 -8.43
CA ASP A 104 5.77 -17.41 -9.43
C ASP A 104 7.08 -17.88 -10.07
N ALA A 105 7.95 -16.95 -10.47
CA ALA A 105 9.25 -17.26 -11.06
C ALA A 105 10.17 -18.03 -10.11
N MET A 106 10.04 -17.82 -8.80
CA MET A 106 10.80 -18.52 -7.76
C MET A 106 10.12 -19.83 -7.30
N GLY A 107 8.96 -20.19 -7.85
CA GLY A 107 8.20 -21.36 -7.42
C GLY A 107 7.60 -21.24 -6.01
N VAL A 108 7.46 -20.01 -5.50
CA VAL A 108 6.90 -19.73 -4.16
C VAL A 108 5.42 -19.41 -4.29
N LYS A 109 4.57 -20.14 -3.56
CA LYS A 109 3.13 -19.83 -3.50
C LYS A 109 2.90 -18.55 -2.70
N ALA A 110 2.37 -17.53 -3.36
CA ALA A 110 2.02 -16.24 -2.74
C ALA A 110 0.57 -15.83 -3.08
N PRO A 111 -0.45 -16.60 -2.64
CA PRO A 111 -1.85 -16.33 -3.00
C PRO A 111 -2.31 -14.93 -2.59
N PHE A 112 -1.93 -14.46 -1.40
CA PHE A 112 -2.29 -13.11 -0.93
C PHE A 112 -1.68 -12.00 -1.80
N ALA A 113 -0.53 -12.22 -2.45
CA ALA A 113 0.02 -11.25 -3.39
C ALA A 113 -0.85 -11.14 -4.65
N HIS A 114 -1.35 -12.28 -5.16
CA HIS A 114 -2.26 -12.32 -6.29
C HIS A 114 -3.62 -11.70 -5.96
N ASP A 115 -4.17 -11.98 -4.78
CA ASP A 115 -5.41 -11.34 -4.31
C ASP A 115 -5.24 -9.82 -4.18
N CYS A 116 -4.09 -9.39 -3.66
CA CYS A 116 -3.75 -7.97 -3.58
C CYS A 116 -3.72 -7.34 -4.99
N VAL A 117 -3.10 -7.99 -5.99
CA VAL A 117 -3.17 -7.50 -7.38
C VAL A 117 -4.61 -7.31 -7.85
N ALA A 118 -5.49 -8.28 -7.61
CA ALA A 118 -6.89 -8.22 -8.03
C ALA A 118 -7.63 -7.03 -7.40
N VAL A 119 -7.50 -6.85 -6.09
CA VAL A 119 -8.11 -5.73 -5.35
C VAL A 119 -7.65 -4.37 -5.91
N TRP A 120 -6.36 -4.21 -6.20
CA TRP A 120 -5.85 -2.96 -6.76
C TRP A 120 -6.25 -2.77 -8.23
N GLN A 121 -6.42 -3.85 -9.00
CA GLN A 121 -6.95 -3.80 -10.36
C GLN A 121 -8.41 -3.34 -10.39
N GLU A 122 -9.23 -3.77 -9.43
CA GLU A 122 -10.62 -3.29 -9.29
C GLU A 122 -10.67 -1.78 -9.04
N MET A 123 -9.81 -1.25 -8.15
CA MET A 123 -9.69 0.19 -7.94
C MET A 123 -9.30 0.92 -9.23
N VAL A 124 -8.31 0.41 -9.97
CA VAL A 124 -7.90 1.00 -11.25
C VAL A 124 -9.02 0.96 -12.29
N ALA A 125 -9.80 -0.12 -12.33
CA ALA A 125 -10.96 -0.22 -13.22
C ALA A 125 -12.06 0.77 -12.84
N GLY A 126 -12.28 1.01 -11.54
CA GLY A 126 -13.31 1.91 -11.03
C GLY A 126 -12.95 3.40 -11.10
N LEU A 127 -11.70 3.77 -10.80
CA LEU A 127 -11.26 5.17 -10.67
C LEU A 127 -10.25 5.61 -11.74
N GLY A 128 -9.73 4.68 -12.53
CA GLY A 128 -8.68 4.93 -13.50
C GLY A 128 -7.27 4.86 -12.90
N ALA A 129 -6.29 4.54 -13.74
CA ALA A 129 -4.90 4.34 -13.33
C ALA A 129 -4.20 5.58 -12.75
N GLY A 130 -4.73 6.78 -13.02
CA GLY A 130 -4.20 8.05 -12.54
C GLY A 130 -4.66 8.45 -11.13
N ALA A 131 -5.68 7.77 -10.57
CA ALA A 131 -6.16 8.06 -9.23
C ALA A 131 -5.05 7.85 -8.19
N ASP A 132 -5.01 8.66 -7.14
CA ASP A 132 -4.06 8.45 -6.05
C ASP A 132 -4.43 7.18 -5.28
N HIS A 133 -3.44 6.37 -4.92
CA HIS A 133 -3.68 5.09 -4.23
C HIS A 133 -4.38 5.25 -2.86
N THR A 134 -4.38 6.44 -2.25
CA THR A 134 -5.14 6.69 -1.02
C THR A 134 -6.65 6.81 -1.25
N GLU A 135 -7.11 7.07 -2.48
CA GLU A 135 -8.53 7.02 -2.86
C GLU A 135 -9.14 5.62 -2.66
N PHE A 136 -8.30 4.59 -2.46
CA PHE A 136 -8.75 3.25 -2.09
C PHE A 136 -9.71 3.28 -0.88
N PHE A 137 -9.49 4.19 0.07
CA PHE A 137 -10.38 4.36 1.22
C PHE A 137 -11.82 4.70 0.79
N ARG A 138 -12.01 5.67 -0.12
CA ARG A 138 -13.34 6.06 -0.61
C ARG A 138 -13.93 5.03 -1.57
N PHE A 139 -13.09 4.46 -2.43
CA PHE A 139 -13.48 3.38 -3.33
C PHE A 139 -14.11 2.21 -2.55
N SER A 140 -13.45 1.78 -1.48
CA SER A 140 -13.92 0.68 -0.63
C SER A 140 -15.14 1.03 0.23
N GLU A 141 -15.39 2.32 0.51
CA GLU A 141 -16.67 2.74 1.11
C GLU A 141 -17.85 2.64 0.12
N ALA A 142 -17.62 2.94 -1.16
CA ALA A 142 -18.65 3.00 -2.19
C ALA A 142 -19.12 1.62 -2.69
N GLY A 143 -18.30 0.58 -2.56
CA GLY A 143 -18.65 -0.81 -2.91
C GLY A 143 -19.71 -1.47 -2.01
N ARG A 144 -20.17 -0.79 -0.95
CA ARG A 144 -21.24 -1.25 -0.05
C ARG A 144 -22.65 -0.84 -0.55
N ARG A 145 -23.04 -1.32 -1.73
CA ARG A 145 -24.44 -1.31 -2.18
C ARG A 145 -25.00 -2.72 -2.26
#